data_AF-A0A1Y3U4N1-F1
#
_entry.id   AF-A0A1Y3U4N1-F1
#
_cell.length_a   1.000
_cell.length_b   1.000
_cell.length_c   1.000
_cell.angle_alpha   90.00
_cell.angle_beta   90.00
_cell.angle_gamma   90.00
#
_symmetry.space_group_name_H-M   'P 1'
#
loop_
_entity.id
_entity.type
_entity.pdbx_description
1 polymer ?
#
loop_
_entity_poly.entity_id
_entity_poly.type
_entity_poly.pdbx_seq_one_letter_code
_entity_poly.pdbx_strand_id
1 'polypeptide(L)'
;MKEWIKDHALEMVAIVISLGGAKGLFDFWARLHEMFGTYLAEASFACALSAAVAAVVTAFFMRCSERRKLAAKDTEIAGLRERPTREKLEEKVRIEAVQREDAEKAFEEKRKECEGLRGKIAEFKKRDSDLATFRMKFKALGPEDMEWVVRVYRAGRQGLEPSDAELAHFNDGVAIKEFLRLDAATQRLFLVNGVEGVLDGCGDLVSCAMRVVCEQDVARAEARATAAEAKLAERDAEASMLAQDDRILHMDYLTKGLLYAIATGDEFKTRDDDSSYLSGNAKNLEAFQDLFQMGLANYETCSMHELRWFGTELAAKLVEEHSDLFGKAKEEVEEIRRKEGAA
;
A
#
# COMPACT_ATOMS: atom_id res chain seq x y z
N MET A 1 -66.82 -95.45 -2.95
CA MET A 1 -65.55 -95.56 -3.70
C MET A 1 -65.24 -94.30 -4.50
N LYS A 2 -66.17 -93.76 -5.32
CA LYS A 2 -65.94 -92.48 -6.04
C LYS A 2 -65.68 -91.26 -5.15
N GLU A 3 -66.29 -91.17 -3.96
CA GLU A 3 -66.03 -90.08 -3.00
C GLU A 3 -64.68 -90.23 -2.29
N TRP A 4 -64.30 -91.45 -1.90
CA TRP A 4 -63.00 -91.72 -1.27
C TRP A 4 -61.81 -91.33 -2.17
N ILE A 5 -61.92 -91.63 -3.48
CA ILE A 5 -60.91 -91.26 -4.48
C ILE A 5 -60.81 -89.73 -4.63
N LYS A 6 -61.92 -89.00 -4.52
CA LYS A 6 -61.89 -87.53 -4.58
C LYS A 6 -61.16 -86.92 -3.38
N ASP A 7 -61.41 -87.46 -2.19
CA ASP A 7 -60.85 -86.91 -0.96
C ASP A 7 -59.35 -87.21 -0.80
N HIS A 8 -58.87 -88.32 -1.38
CA HIS A 8 -57.46 -88.75 -1.27
C HIS A 8 -56.64 -88.53 -2.55
N ALA A 9 -57.23 -88.02 -3.63
CA ALA A 9 -56.53 -87.78 -4.90
C ALA A 9 -55.38 -86.77 -4.74
N LEU A 10 -55.54 -85.75 -3.91
CA LEU A 10 -54.51 -84.73 -3.68
C LEU A 10 -53.33 -85.27 -2.86
N GLU A 11 -53.58 -86.12 -1.87
CA GLU A 11 -52.51 -86.80 -1.11
C GLU A 11 -51.75 -87.80 -1.97
N MET A 12 -52.44 -88.51 -2.87
CA MET A 12 -51.78 -89.45 -3.80
C MET A 12 -50.93 -88.73 -4.85
N VAL A 13 -51.35 -87.55 -5.32
CA VAL A 13 -50.54 -86.71 -6.22
C VAL A 13 -49.30 -86.18 -5.50
N ALA A 14 -49.41 -85.83 -4.22
CA ALA A 14 -48.26 -85.39 -3.42
C ALA A 14 -47.21 -86.52 -3.22
N ILE A 15 -47.67 -87.76 -2.98
CA ILE A 15 -46.78 -88.93 -2.87
C ILE A 15 -46.04 -89.19 -4.19
N VAL A 16 -46.72 -89.09 -5.32
CA VAL A 16 -46.14 -89.28 -6.66
C VAL A 16 -45.04 -88.26 -6.98
N ILE A 17 -45.22 -86.99 -6.59
CA ILE A 17 -44.23 -85.94 -6.81
C ILE A 17 -43.00 -86.17 -5.90
N SER A 18 -43.21 -86.67 -4.68
CA SER A 18 -42.14 -86.92 -3.71
C SER A 18 -41.24 -88.14 -4.02
N LEU A 19 -41.73 -89.11 -4.82
CA LEU A 19 -41.02 -90.36 -5.13
C LEU A 19 -40.10 -90.30 -6.37
N GLY A 20 -39.70 -89.11 -6.81
CA GLY A 20 -38.57 -88.97 -7.75
C GLY A 20 -38.90 -89.26 -9.22
N GLY A 21 -40.11 -88.91 -9.66
CA GLY A 21 -40.48 -88.89 -11.08
C GLY A 21 -41.04 -90.22 -11.61
N ALA A 22 -40.89 -90.44 -12.93
CA ALA A 22 -41.66 -91.43 -13.70
C ALA A 22 -41.63 -92.87 -13.14
N LYS A 23 -40.55 -93.28 -12.47
CA LYS A 23 -40.40 -94.64 -11.92
C LYS A 23 -41.32 -94.89 -10.71
N GLY A 24 -41.44 -93.93 -9.79
CA GLY A 24 -42.35 -94.04 -8.64
C GLY A 24 -43.83 -94.07 -9.04
N LEU A 25 -44.16 -93.43 -10.15
CA LEU A 25 -45.50 -93.41 -10.72
C LEU A 25 -45.88 -94.78 -11.31
N PHE A 26 -44.94 -95.46 -11.98
CA PHE A 26 -45.14 -96.81 -12.52
C PHE A 26 -45.27 -97.88 -11.43
N ASP A 27 -44.44 -97.84 -10.39
CA ASP A 27 -44.48 -98.82 -9.29
C ASP A 27 -45.75 -98.71 -8.44
N PHE A 28 -46.24 -97.48 -8.23
CA PHE A 28 -47.54 -97.25 -7.59
C PHE A 28 -48.70 -97.80 -8.42
N TRP A 29 -48.64 -97.63 -9.75
CA TRP A 29 -49.68 -98.09 -10.67
C TRP A 29 -49.71 -99.62 -10.80
N ALA A 30 -48.54 -100.27 -10.80
CA ALA A 30 -48.44 -101.74 -10.79
C ALA A 30 -49.15 -102.35 -9.57
N ARG A 31 -48.97 -101.75 -8.39
CA ARG A 31 -49.64 -102.18 -7.15
C ARG A 31 -51.14 -101.93 -7.13
N LEU A 32 -51.59 -100.83 -7.76
CA LEU A 32 -53.01 -100.50 -7.86
C LEU A 32 -53.74 -101.42 -8.84
N HIS A 33 -53.08 -101.81 -9.93
CA HIS A 33 -53.59 -102.78 -10.91
C HIS A 33 -53.63 -104.21 -10.34
N GLU A 34 -52.71 -104.55 -9.43
CA GLU A 34 -52.69 -105.81 -8.69
C GLU A 34 -53.83 -105.88 -7.66
N MET A 35 -54.19 -104.75 -7.03
CA MET A 35 -55.27 -104.68 -6.04
C MET A 35 -56.70 -104.65 -6.62
N PHE A 36 -56.90 -104.09 -7.82
CA PHE A 36 -58.25 -103.77 -8.33
C PHE A 36 -58.58 -104.36 -9.70
N GLY A 37 -58.16 -105.61 -9.93
CA GLY A 37 -58.32 -106.32 -11.20
C GLY A 37 -59.63 -106.07 -11.98
N THR A 38 -59.47 -105.99 -13.31
CA THR A 38 -60.47 -105.93 -14.41
C THR A 38 -61.58 -104.85 -14.38
N TYR A 39 -61.77 -104.09 -13.31
CA TYR A 39 -62.88 -103.10 -13.23
C TYR A 39 -62.57 -101.67 -13.70
N LEU A 40 -61.35 -101.38 -14.18
CA LEU A 40 -60.88 -100.00 -14.46
C LEU A 40 -60.25 -99.81 -15.86
N ALA A 41 -60.79 -100.46 -16.90
CA ALA A 41 -60.24 -100.33 -18.26
C ALA A 41 -60.54 -98.98 -18.94
N GLU A 42 -61.61 -98.27 -18.56
CA GLU A 42 -61.97 -96.99 -19.20
C GLU A 42 -61.41 -95.76 -18.46
N ALA A 43 -61.25 -95.83 -17.14
CA ALA A 43 -60.61 -94.77 -16.36
C ALA A 43 -59.09 -94.73 -16.55
N SER A 44 -58.47 -95.85 -16.95
CA SER A 44 -57.04 -95.97 -17.20
C SER A 44 -56.59 -95.20 -18.45
N PHE A 45 -57.44 -95.08 -19.47
CA PHE A 45 -57.08 -94.41 -20.73
C PHE A 45 -56.97 -92.89 -20.59
N ALA A 46 -57.91 -92.26 -19.88
CA ALA A 46 -57.87 -90.82 -19.61
C ALA A 46 -56.70 -90.43 -18.67
N CYS A 47 -56.35 -91.31 -17.73
CA CYS A 47 -55.24 -91.09 -16.81
C CYS A 47 -53.88 -91.36 -17.48
N ALA A 48 -53.79 -92.35 -18.38
CA ALA A 48 -52.59 -92.61 -19.19
C ALA A 48 -52.33 -91.48 -20.19
N LEU A 49 -53.38 -90.91 -20.79
CA LEU A 49 -53.24 -89.77 -21.70
C LEU A 49 -52.75 -88.52 -20.96
N SER A 50 -53.27 -88.25 -19.77
CA SER A 50 -52.82 -87.11 -18.94
C SER A 50 -51.41 -87.31 -18.38
N ALA A 51 -51.02 -88.54 -18.01
CA ALA A 51 -49.64 -88.87 -17.65
C ALA A 51 -48.67 -88.74 -18.85
N ALA A 52 -49.09 -89.14 -20.05
CA ALA A 52 -48.30 -88.97 -21.26
C ALA A 52 -48.11 -87.49 -21.64
N VAL A 53 -49.17 -86.69 -21.56
CA VAL A 53 -49.09 -85.23 -21.79
C VAL A 53 -48.20 -84.57 -20.73
N ALA A 54 -48.36 -84.93 -19.45
CA ALA A 54 -47.50 -84.43 -18.37
C ALA A 54 -46.03 -84.82 -18.57
N ALA A 55 -45.75 -86.05 -19.01
CA ALA A 55 -44.39 -86.50 -19.31
C ALA A 55 -43.77 -85.74 -20.50
N VAL A 56 -44.55 -85.50 -21.57
CA VAL A 56 -44.08 -84.72 -22.73
C VAL A 56 -43.83 -83.27 -22.36
N VAL A 57 -44.72 -82.65 -21.58
CA VAL A 57 -44.55 -81.27 -21.09
C VAL A 57 -43.34 -81.18 -20.15
N THR A 58 -43.18 -82.12 -19.22
CA THR A 58 -42.04 -82.15 -18.30
C THR A 58 -40.71 -82.36 -19.05
N ALA A 59 -40.69 -83.25 -20.05
CA ALA A 59 -39.53 -83.45 -20.91
C ALA A 59 -39.20 -82.19 -21.74
N PHE A 60 -40.22 -81.46 -22.22
CA PHE A 60 -40.04 -80.21 -22.96
C PHE A 60 -39.47 -79.10 -22.05
N PHE A 61 -40.00 -78.95 -20.83
CA PHE A 61 -39.49 -77.99 -19.85
C PHE A 61 -38.07 -78.33 -19.39
N MET A 62 -37.74 -79.61 -19.16
CA MET A 62 -36.37 -80.02 -18.84
C MET A 62 -35.42 -79.73 -20.00
N ARG A 63 -35.82 -80.01 -21.25
CA ARG A 63 -34.99 -79.72 -22.44
C ARG A 63 -34.80 -78.23 -22.68
N CYS A 64 -35.79 -77.39 -22.35
CA CYS A 64 -35.66 -75.92 -22.37
C CYS A 64 -34.77 -75.40 -21.23
N SER A 65 -34.86 -75.98 -20.02
CA SER A 65 -33.98 -75.68 -18.90
C SER A 65 -32.52 -76.05 -19.20
N GLU A 66 -32.29 -77.23 -19.77
CA GLU A 66 -30.95 -77.67 -20.16
C GLU A 66 -30.37 -76.81 -21.28
N ARG A 67 -31.18 -76.42 -22.29
CA ARG A 67 -30.73 -75.46 -23.32
C ARG A 67 -30.40 -74.09 -22.74
N ARG A 68 -31.15 -73.60 -21.75
CA ARG A 68 -30.83 -72.33 -21.07
C ARG A 68 -29.57 -72.44 -20.21
N LYS A 69 -29.35 -73.58 -19.55
CA LYS A 69 -28.13 -73.85 -18.78
C LYS A 69 -26.91 -74.02 -19.70
N LEU A 70 -27.07 -74.66 -20.86
CA LEU A 70 -26.04 -74.74 -21.90
C LEU A 70 -25.74 -73.37 -22.50
N ALA A 71 -26.75 -72.57 -22.86
CA ALA A 71 -26.55 -71.22 -23.38
C ALA A 71 -25.89 -70.28 -22.35
N ALA A 72 -26.25 -70.39 -21.06
CA ALA A 72 -25.60 -69.66 -19.97
C ALA A 72 -24.14 -70.10 -19.77
N LYS A 73 -23.85 -71.40 -19.87
CA LYS A 73 -22.47 -71.91 -19.81
C LYS A 73 -21.67 -71.58 -21.07
N ASP A 74 -22.28 -71.54 -22.24
CA ASP A 74 -21.60 -71.15 -23.49
C ASP A 74 -21.28 -69.65 -23.52
N THR A 75 -22.11 -68.80 -22.92
CA THR A 75 -21.81 -67.37 -22.72
C THR A 75 -20.75 -67.15 -21.63
N GLU A 76 -20.76 -67.95 -20.56
CA GLU A 76 -19.72 -67.93 -19.52
C GLU A 76 -18.37 -68.45 -20.06
N ILE A 77 -18.37 -69.48 -20.91
CA ILE A 77 -17.17 -70.00 -21.60
C ILE A 77 -16.68 -69.03 -22.69
N ALA A 78 -17.57 -68.34 -23.40
CA ALA A 78 -17.19 -67.28 -24.33
C ALA A 78 -16.53 -66.09 -23.60
N GLY A 79 -17.07 -65.69 -22.43
CA GLY A 79 -16.46 -64.67 -21.56
C GLY A 79 -15.14 -65.11 -20.93
N LEU A 80 -14.94 -66.42 -20.69
CA LEU A 80 -13.67 -66.98 -20.18
C LEU A 80 -12.62 -67.26 -21.26
N ARG A 81 -12.99 -67.25 -22.55
CA ARG A 81 -12.05 -67.35 -23.68
C ARG A 81 -11.42 -66.00 -24.04
N GLU A 82 -12.01 -64.89 -23.63
CA GLU A 82 -11.35 -63.58 -23.59
C GLU A 82 -10.54 -63.42 -22.31
N ARG A 83 -9.65 -64.37 -22.00
CA ARG A 83 -8.56 -64.04 -21.08
C ARG A 83 -7.73 -62.97 -21.78
N PRO A 84 -7.49 -61.81 -21.14
CA PRO A 84 -6.53 -60.87 -21.69
C PRO A 84 -5.24 -61.66 -21.90
N THR A 85 -4.72 -61.66 -23.12
CA THR A 85 -3.43 -62.28 -23.39
C THR A 85 -2.41 -61.71 -22.40
N ARG A 86 -1.42 -62.52 -22.02
CA ARG A 86 -0.38 -62.09 -21.08
C ARG A 86 0.22 -60.74 -21.49
N GLU A 87 0.37 -60.51 -22.79
CA GLU A 87 0.75 -59.23 -23.39
C GLU A 87 -0.20 -58.07 -23.05
N LYS A 88 -1.53 -58.24 -23.14
CA LYS A 88 -2.51 -57.19 -22.77
C LYS A 88 -2.50 -56.87 -21.27
N LEU A 89 -2.24 -57.87 -20.43
CA LEU A 89 -2.07 -57.68 -18.99
C LEU A 89 -0.75 -56.96 -18.67
N GLU A 90 0.35 -57.37 -19.31
CA GLU A 90 1.65 -56.71 -19.17
C GLU A 90 1.63 -55.26 -19.71
N GLU A 91 0.92 -55.01 -20.81
CA GLU A 91 0.71 -53.67 -21.37
C GLU A 91 -0.15 -52.80 -20.45
N LYS A 92 -1.25 -53.35 -19.88
CA LYS A 92 -2.06 -52.63 -18.89
C LYS A 92 -1.27 -52.27 -17.63
N VAL A 93 -0.46 -53.20 -17.11
CA VAL A 93 0.41 -52.94 -15.95
C VAL A 93 1.47 -51.88 -16.28
N ARG A 94 2.04 -51.89 -17.49
CA ARG A 94 2.97 -50.84 -17.94
C ARG A 94 2.29 -49.47 -18.03
N ILE A 95 1.09 -49.39 -18.61
CA ILE A 95 0.33 -48.14 -18.70
C ILE A 95 -0.01 -47.61 -17.30
N GLU A 96 -0.47 -48.47 -16.39
CA GLU A 96 -0.76 -48.08 -15.00
C GLU A 96 0.51 -47.65 -14.24
N ALA A 97 1.66 -48.28 -14.49
CA ALA A 97 2.94 -47.89 -13.92
C ALA A 97 3.40 -46.51 -14.41
N VAL A 98 3.29 -46.25 -15.73
CA VAL A 98 3.59 -44.94 -16.32
C VAL A 98 2.65 -43.87 -15.77
N GLN A 99 1.34 -44.14 -15.68
CA GLN A 99 0.37 -43.22 -15.10
C GLN A 99 0.65 -42.90 -13.64
N ARG A 100 1.12 -43.87 -12.84
CA ARG A 100 1.54 -43.63 -11.46
C ARG A 100 2.80 -42.78 -11.40
N GLU A 101 3.79 -43.05 -12.23
CA GLU A 101 5.03 -42.26 -12.28
C GLU A 101 4.76 -40.82 -12.73
N ASP A 102 3.89 -40.62 -13.73
CA ASP A 102 3.47 -39.29 -14.18
C ASP A 102 2.66 -38.56 -13.10
N ALA A 103 1.79 -39.26 -12.37
CA ALA A 103 1.05 -38.70 -11.24
C ALA A 103 1.97 -38.31 -10.07
N GLU A 104 3.00 -39.13 -9.77
CA GLU A 104 4.01 -38.82 -8.75
C GLU A 104 4.86 -37.61 -9.15
N LYS A 105 5.27 -37.50 -10.42
CA LYS A 105 5.99 -36.32 -10.93
C LYS A 105 5.14 -35.06 -10.85
N ALA A 106 3.88 -35.12 -11.28
CA ALA A 106 2.96 -33.98 -11.20
C ALA A 106 2.69 -33.56 -9.74
N PHE A 107 2.58 -34.52 -8.82
CA PHE A 107 2.42 -34.24 -7.39
C PHE A 107 3.68 -33.57 -6.81
N GLU A 108 4.86 -34.04 -7.17
CA GLU A 108 6.13 -33.46 -6.70
C GLU A 108 6.37 -32.05 -7.27
N GLU A 109 5.99 -31.78 -8.51
CA GLU A 109 5.98 -30.42 -9.08
C GLU A 109 5.02 -29.50 -8.31
N LYS A 110 3.79 -29.96 -8.05
CA LYS A 110 2.81 -29.18 -7.27
C LYS A 110 3.24 -28.95 -5.83
N ARG A 111 3.95 -29.91 -5.24
CA ARG A 111 4.55 -29.77 -3.91
C ARG A 111 5.62 -28.68 -3.89
N LYS A 112 6.55 -28.68 -4.85
CA LYS A 112 7.59 -27.64 -4.98
C LYS A 112 6.97 -26.26 -5.21
N GLU A 113 5.93 -26.16 -6.01
CA GLU A 113 5.16 -24.92 -6.21
C GLU A 113 4.54 -24.42 -4.89
N CYS A 114 3.92 -25.33 -4.13
CA CYS A 114 3.33 -25.04 -2.83
C CYS A 114 4.38 -24.62 -1.78
N GLU A 115 5.55 -25.26 -1.75
CA GLU A 115 6.68 -24.87 -0.89
C GLU A 115 7.21 -23.48 -1.27
N GLY A 116 7.34 -23.19 -2.57
CA GLY A 116 7.69 -21.85 -3.06
C GLY A 116 6.69 -20.77 -2.66
N LEU A 117 5.37 -21.07 -2.76
CA LEU A 117 4.32 -20.15 -2.31
C LEU A 117 4.33 -19.95 -0.79
N ARG A 118 4.57 -21.00 0.00
CA ARG A 118 4.75 -20.89 1.46
C ARG A 118 5.93 -19.99 1.82
N GLY A 119 7.05 -20.11 1.10
CA GLY A 119 8.20 -19.22 1.25
C GLY A 119 7.82 -17.76 1.01
N LYS A 120 7.14 -17.47 -0.11
CA LYS A 120 6.63 -16.12 -0.42
C LYS A 120 5.68 -15.59 0.67
N ILE A 121 4.74 -16.41 1.16
CA ILE A 121 3.82 -16.02 2.23
C ILE A 121 4.58 -15.69 3.52
N ALA A 122 5.60 -16.47 3.87
CA ALA A 122 6.44 -16.19 5.03
C ALA A 122 7.20 -14.86 4.90
N GLU A 123 7.75 -14.58 3.71
CA GLU A 123 8.38 -13.29 3.42
C GLU A 123 7.41 -12.12 3.49
N PHE A 124 6.18 -12.27 2.98
CA PHE A 124 5.15 -11.24 3.09
C PHE A 124 4.78 -10.99 4.55
N LYS A 125 4.54 -12.04 5.34
CA LYS A 125 4.26 -11.90 6.78
C LYS A 125 5.39 -11.21 7.54
N LYS A 126 6.64 -11.53 7.19
CA LYS A 126 7.81 -10.87 7.77
C LYS A 126 7.83 -9.38 7.42
N ARG A 127 7.63 -9.03 6.14
CA ARG A 127 7.53 -7.64 5.68
C ARG A 127 6.42 -6.87 6.40
N ASP A 128 5.25 -7.46 6.58
CA ASP A 128 4.14 -6.83 7.31
C ASP A 128 4.47 -6.60 8.80
N SER A 129 5.15 -7.56 9.45
CA SER A 129 5.61 -7.42 10.83
C SER A 129 6.67 -6.33 10.98
N ASP A 130 7.63 -6.28 10.05
CA ASP A 130 8.69 -5.27 10.02
C ASP A 130 8.07 -3.87 9.79
N LEU A 131 7.07 -3.77 8.89
CA LEU A 131 6.30 -2.55 8.66
C LEU A 131 5.55 -2.11 9.91
N ALA A 132 4.84 -3.01 10.59
CA ALA A 132 4.11 -2.70 11.82
C ALA A 132 5.05 -2.20 12.93
N THR A 133 6.22 -2.82 13.06
CA THR A 133 7.26 -2.42 14.01
C THR A 133 7.82 -1.04 13.67
N PHE A 134 8.11 -0.78 12.40
CA PHE A 134 8.54 0.53 11.92
C PHE A 134 7.49 1.60 12.24
N ARG A 135 6.20 1.33 11.95
CA ARG A 135 5.11 2.27 12.23
C ARG A 135 5.01 2.62 13.72
N MET A 136 5.17 1.64 14.61
CA MET A 136 5.19 1.90 16.05
C MET A 136 6.36 2.79 16.45
N LYS A 137 7.57 2.47 16.00
CA LYS A 137 8.77 3.24 16.32
C LYS A 137 8.70 4.67 15.76
N PHE A 138 8.23 4.83 14.53
CA PHE A 138 8.07 6.12 13.89
C PHE A 138 7.03 6.98 14.62
N LYS A 139 5.89 6.40 15.03
CA LYS A 139 4.88 7.10 15.83
C LYS A 139 5.33 7.45 17.26
N ALA A 140 6.33 6.74 17.78
CA ALA A 140 6.90 7.01 19.10
C ALA A 140 7.88 8.19 19.09
N LEU A 141 8.31 8.65 17.91
CA LEU A 141 9.13 9.85 17.78
C LEU A 141 8.35 11.09 18.24
N GLY A 142 9.07 12.10 18.75
CA GLY A 142 8.48 13.42 18.99
C GLY A 142 8.09 14.08 17.66
N PRO A 143 7.18 15.08 17.69
CA PRO A 143 6.80 15.85 16.50
C PRO A 143 7.99 16.44 15.73
N GLU A 144 8.99 16.94 16.45
CA GLU A 144 10.23 17.51 15.91
C GLU A 144 11.13 16.45 15.25
N ASP A 145 11.27 15.28 15.87
CA ASP A 145 12.05 14.17 15.29
C ASP A 145 11.37 13.61 14.03
N MET A 146 10.03 13.50 14.04
CA MET A 146 9.27 13.10 12.85
C MET A 146 9.44 14.09 11.70
N GLU A 147 9.45 15.39 12.00
CA GLU A 147 9.71 16.46 11.02
C GLU A 147 11.05 16.25 10.33
N TRP A 148 12.10 15.99 11.09
CA TRP A 148 13.43 15.80 10.51
C TRP A 148 13.54 14.57 9.62
N VAL A 149 12.95 13.45 10.03
CA VAL A 149 12.92 12.25 9.19
C VAL A 149 12.24 12.55 7.85
N VAL A 150 11.16 13.33 7.86
CA VAL A 150 10.47 13.76 6.64
C VAL A 150 11.29 14.77 5.82
N ARG A 151 11.95 15.75 6.46
CA ARG A 151 12.82 16.72 5.76
C ARG A 151 13.98 16.03 5.07
N VAL A 152 14.63 15.07 5.73
CA VAL A 152 15.70 14.26 5.15
C VAL A 152 15.17 13.36 4.03
N TYR A 153 14.00 12.74 4.19
CA TYR A 153 13.34 11.98 3.13
C TYR A 153 13.08 12.83 1.88
N ARG A 154 12.62 14.08 2.03
CA ARG A 154 12.43 15.02 0.90
C ARG A 154 13.74 15.45 0.25
N ALA A 155 14.80 15.65 1.03
CA ALA A 155 16.12 15.94 0.50
C ALA A 155 16.70 14.76 -0.30
N GLY A 156 16.20 13.54 -0.06
CA GLY A 156 16.55 12.33 -0.79
C GLY A 156 18.05 12.10 -0.76
N ARG A 157 18.64 11.88 -1.94
CA ARG A 157 20.09 11.62 -2.08
C ARG A 157 20.98 12.82 -1.79
N GLN A 158 20.44 14.03 -1.71
CA GLN A 158 21.24 15.21 -1.38
C GLN A 158 21.55 15.29 0.11
N GLY A 159 20.76 14.62 0.95
CA GLY A 159 20.84 14.72 2.41
C GLY A 159 20.43 16.11 2.91
N LEU A 160 20.17 16.21 4.21
CA LEU A 160 19.86 17.48 4.87
C LEU A 160 21.08 17.98 5.62
N GLU A 161 21.40 19.26 5.49
CA GLU A 161 22.44 19.91 6.27
C GLU A 161 21.81 20.45 7.57
N PRO A 162 22.14 19.87 8.74
CA PRO A 162 21.60 20.34 10.02
C PRO A 162 22.33 21.60 10.48
N SER A 163 21.60 22.52 11.13
CA SER A 163 22.20 23.58 11.94
C SER A 163 22.88 23.03 13.20
N ASP A 164 23.70 23.83 13.88
CA ASP A 164 24.41 23.40 15.10
C ASP A 164 23.47 22.92 16.21
N ALA A 165 22.33 23.58 16.39
CA ALA A 165 21.30 23.18 17.34
C ALA A 165 20.67 21.83 16.95
N GLU A 166 20.39 21.64 15.66
CA GLU A 166 19.86 20.39 15.13
C GLU A 166 20.90 19.25 15.26
N LEU A 167 22.19 19.53 15.03
CA LEU A 167 23.25 18.55 15.21
C LEU A 167 23.40 18.12 16.68
N ALA A 168 23.29 19.05 17.62
CA ALA A 168 23.32 18.75 19.06
C ALA A 168 22.14 17.84 19.46
N HIS A 169 20.92 18.19 19.06
CA HIS A 169 19.73 17.39 19.35
C HIS A 169 19.78 16.00 18.67
N PHE A 170 20.32 15.89 17.44
CA PHE A 170 20.57 14.59 16.80
C PHE A 170 21.51 13.71 17.63
N ASN A 171 22.58 14.31 18.19
CA ASN A 171 23.56 13.58 18.97
C ASN A 171 22.99 13.05 20.29
N ASP A 172 22.07 13.79 20.91
CA ASP A 172 21.39 13.37 22.14
C ASP A 172 20.20 12.43 21.89
N GLY A 173 19.56 12.54 20.72
CA GLY A 173 18.42 11.73 20.32
C GLY A 173 18.77 10.28 19.98
N VAL A 174 18.54 9.34 20.91
CA VAL A 174 18.77 7.91 20.66
C VAL A 174 17.75 7.33 19.68
N ALA A 175 16.49 7.74 19.76
CA ALA A 175 15.40 7.19 18.94
C ALA A 175 15.47 7.62 17.47
N ILE A 176 15.84 8.88 17.19
CA ILE A 176 15.91 9.41 15.82
C ILE A 176 17.03 8.74 15.00
N LYS A 177 18.07 8.20 15.65
CA LYS A 177 19.18 7.47 15.02
C LYS A 177 18.78 6.13 14.40
N GLU A 178 17.60 5.60 14.73
CA GLU A 178 17.04 4.44 14.04
C GLU A 178 16.56 4.77 12.62
N PHE A 179 16.32 6.06 12.35
CA PHE A 179 15.78 6.55 11.08
C PHE A 179 16.79 7.38 10.29
N LEU A 180 17.62 8.14 11.00
CA LEU A 180 18.61 9.06 10.45
C LEU A 180 20.03 8.66 10.80
N ARG A 181 20.95 8.93 9.87
CA ARG A 181 22.39 8.80 10.07
C ARG A 181 23.09 10.05 9.62
N LEU A 182 24.12 10.44 10.36
CA LEU A 182 25.03 11.52 9.96
C LEU A 182 26.17 10.91 9.15
N ASP A 183 26.40 11.44 7.95
CA ASP A 183 27.61 11.15 7.19
C ASP A 183 28.75 12.04 7.68
N ALA A 184 29.81 11.41 8.18
CA ALA A 184 30.97 12.12 8.73
C ALA A 184 31.73 12.92 7.66
N ALA A 185 31.69 12.50 6.39
CA ALA A 185 32.41 13.17 5.31
C ALA A 185 31.73 14.47 4.87
N THR A 186 30.40 14.43 4.72
CA THR A 186 29.62 15.58 4.23
C THR A 186 28.96 16.39 5.34
N GLN A 187 28.98 15.90 6.59
CA GLN A 187 28.25 16.48 7.73
C GLN A 187 26.74 16.62 7.45
N ARG A 188 26.19 15.74 6.61
CA ARG A 188 24.77 15.73 6.24
C ARG A 188 24.04 14.54 6.84
N LEU A 189 22.77 14.77 7.16
CA LEU A 189 21.84 13.74 7.60
C LEU A 189 21.22 13.04 6.40
N PHE A 190 21.20 11.71 6.47
CA PHE A 190 20.60 10.81 5.50
C PHE A 190 19.67 9.83 6.19
N LEU A 191 18.75 9.25 5.43
CA LEU A 191 18.00 8.10 5.92
C LEU A 191 18.93 6.90 6.12
N VAL A 192 18.64 6.12 7.16
CA VAL A 192 19.21 4.78 7.33
C VAL A 192 18.75 3.90 6.17
N ASN A 193 19.62 2.99 5.71
CA ASN A 193 19.32 2.12 4.58
C ASN A 193 18.02 1.33 4.82
N GLY A 194 17.12 1.34 3.82
CA GLY A 194 15.84 0.63 3.87
C GLY A 194 14.68 1.45 4.45
N VAL A 195 14.95 2.56 5.16
CA VAL A 195 13.89 3.45 5.68
C VAL A 195 13.12 4.11 4.54
N GLU A 196 13.80 4.54 3.48
CA GLU A 196 13.19 5.17 2.30
C GLU A 196 12.09 4.27 1.69
N GLY A 197 12.40 3.01 1.39
CA GLY A 197 11.42 2.07 0.82
C GLY A 197 10.27 1.72 1.76
N VAL A 198 10.48 1.83 3.08
CA VAL A 198 9.41 1.63 4.07
C VAL A 198 8.50 2.86 4.16
N LEU A 199 9.07 4.06 4.07
CA LEU A 199 8.33 5.33 4.01
C LEU A 199 7.49 5.42 2.72
N ASP A 200 8.04 4.98 1.58
CA ASP A 200 7.30 4.89 0.31
C ASP A 200 6.07 3.98 0.43
N GLY A 201 6.18 2.89 1.20
CA GLY A 201 5.07 1.98 1.52
C GLY A 201 4.09 2.50 2.58
N CYS A 202 4.40 3.62 3.26
CA CYS A 202 3.61 4.22 4.33
C CYS A 202 3.28 5.70 4.05
N GLY A 203 2.72 5.98 2.86
CA GLY A 203 2.36 7.35 2.47
C GLY A 203 1.39 8.06 3.44
N ASP A 204 0.63 7.31 4.25
CA ASP A 204 -0.23 7.82 5.31
C ASP A 204 0.56 8.44 6.48
N LEU A 205 1.66 7.80 6.88
CA LEU A 205 2.56 8.33 7.92
C LEU A 205 3.29 9.58 7.46
N VAL A 206 3.80 9.56 6.22
CA VAL A 206 4.48 10.71 5.63
C VAL A 206 3.50 11.90 5.55
N SER A 207 2.25 11.66 5.13
CA SER A 207 1.22 12.71 5.09
C SER A 207 0.88 13.27 6.48
N CYS A 208 0.79 12.41 7.50
CA CYS A 208 0.53 12.84 8.87
C CYS A 208 1.67 13.71 9.43
N ALA A 209 2.91 13.24 9.29
CA ALA A 209 4.08 13.99 9.72
C ALA A 209 4.24 15.29 8.92
N MET A 210 3.94 15.28 7.61
CA MET A 210 3.93 16.50 6.79
C MET A 210 2.95 17.55 7.28
N ARG A 211 1.76 17.15 7.73
CA ARG A 211 0.80 18.09 8.32
C ARG A 211 1.38 18.77 9.56
N VAL A 212 2.05 18.00 10.42
CA VAL A 212 2.74 18.53 11.62
C VAL A 212 3.85 19.51 11.23
N VAL A 213 4.66 19.20 10.22
CA VAL A 213 5.69 20.13 9.72
C VAL A 213 5.07 21.43 9.23
N CYS A 214 4.02 21.35 8.40
CA CYS A 214 3.34 22.54 7.90
C CYS A 214 2.74 23.38 9.02
N GLU A 215 2.15 22.76 10.04
CA GLU A 215 1.61 23.47 11.22
C GLU A 215 2.72 24.20 12.01
N GLN A 216 3.88 23.57 12.18
CA GLN A 216 5.03 24.21 12.85
C GLN A 216 5.66 25.34 12.03
N ASP A 217 5.77 25.17 10.71
CA ASP A 217 6.28 26.21 9.82
C ASP A 217 5.38 27.45 9.81
N VAL A 218 4.05 27.25 9.83
CA VAL A 218 3.08 28.34 9.97
C VAL A 218 3.26 29.05 11.31
N ALA A 219 3.33 28.31 12.42
CA ALA A 219 3.53 28.90 13.75
C ALA A 219 4.85 29.70 13.85
N ARG A 220 5.95 29.21 13.25
CA ARG A 220 7.23 29.93 13.19
C ARG A 220 7.13 31.18 12.32
N ALA A 221 6.43 31.12 11.19
CA ALA A 221 6.21 32.26 10.32
C ALA A 221 5.36 33.34 11.00
N GLU A 222 4.29 32.95 11.69
CA GLU A 222 3.46 33.85 12.50
C GLU A 222 4.28 34.52 13.60
N ALA A 223 5.08 33.76 14.36
CA ALA A 223 5.95 34.32 15.39
C ALA A 223 6.98 35.33 14.83
N ARG A 224 7.55 35.07 13.64
CA ARG A 224 8.44 36.01 12.95
C ARG A 224 7.70 37.27 12.50
N ALA A 225 6.48 37.12 11.98
CA ALA A 225 5.64 38.25 11.58
C ALA A 225 5.32 39.14 12.79
N THR A 226 4.87 38.55 13.91
CA THR A 226 4.60 39.31 15.14
C THR A 226 5.85 40.00 15.69
N ALA A 227 7.02 39.35 15.65
CA ALA A 227 8.28 39.97 16.08
C ALA A 227 8.72 41.11 15.15
N ALA A 228 8.45 41.01 13.85
CA ALA A 228 8.71 42.08 12.88
C ALA A 228 7.77 43.27 13.09
N GLU A 229 6.47 43.02 13.33
CA GLU A 229 5.48 44.05 13.67
C GLU A 229 5.85 44.78 14.96
N ALA A 230 6.29 44.05 15.99
CA ALA A 230 6.74 44.66 17.25
C ALA A 230 7.97 45.58 17.05
N LYS A 231 8.95 45.15 16.23
CA LYS A 231 10.11 45.99 15.88
C LYS A 231 9.73 47.22 15.06
N LEU A 232 8.75 47.08 14.17
CA LEU A 232 8.25 48.19 13.37
C LEU A 232 7.53 49.21 14.26
N ALA A 233 6.71 48.75 15.21
CA ALA A 233 6.07 49.61 16.21
C ALA A 233 7.08 50.31 17.14
N GLU A 234 8.18 49.64 17.51
CA GLU A 234 9.28 50.25 18.28
C GLU A 234 9.97 51.35 17.47
N ARG A 235 10.21 51.12 16.19
CA ARG A 235 10.78 52.11 15.26
C ARG A 235 9.85 53.28 15.01
N ASP A 236 8.55 53.04 14.89
CA ASP A 236 7.53 54.09 14.74
C ASP A 236 7.37 54.94 16.01
N ALA A 237 7.51 54.31 17.19
CA ALA A 237 7.53 55.02 18.47
C ALA A 237 8.81 55.86 18.64
N GLU A 238 9.96 55.33 18.25
CA GLU A 238 11.24 56.05 18.22
C GLU A 238 11.17 57.24 17.24
N ALA A 239 10.58 57.03 16.06
CA ALA A 239 10.30 58.07 15.06
C ALA A 239 9.35 59.16 15.59
N SER A 240 8.29 58.79 16.32
CA SER A 240 7.38 59.76 16.96
C SER A 240 8.04 60.54 18.09
N MET A 241 8.95 59.92 18.85
CA MET A 241 9.76 60.64 19.85
C MET A 241 10.74 61.62 19.20
N LEU A 242 11.35 61.23 18.09
CA LEU A 242 12.24 62.09 17.30
C LEU A 242 11.50 63.28 16.67
N ALA A 243 10.23 63.12 16.29
CA ALA A 243 9.36 64.20 15.85
C ALA A 243 8.92 65.17 16.99
N GLN A 244 8.98 64.74 18.25
CA GLN A 244 8.72 65.59 19.42
C GLN A 244 9.96 66.35 19.91
N ASP A 245 11.16 66.02 19.43
CA ASP A 245 12.41 66.61 19.90
C ASP A 245 12.73 67.90 19.13
N ASP A 246 12.93 69.02 19.85
CA ASP A 246 13.36 70.34 19.35
C ASP A 246 14.71 70.34 18.57
N ARG A 247 15.28 69.16 18.29
CA ARG A 247 16.57 69.00 17.60
C ARG A 247 16.55 69.58 16.19
N ILE A 248 15.42 69.55 15.47
CA ILE A 248 15.30 70.18 14.15
C ILE A 248 15.49 71.69 14.25
N LEU A 249 14.97 72.34 15.29
CA LEU A 249 15.20 73.78 15.52
C LEU A 249 16.70 74.07 15.63
N HIS A 250 17.43 73.20 16.33
CA HIS A 250 18.84 73.35 16.64
C HIS A 250 19.82 72.75 15.61
N MET A 251 19.32 72.04 14.59
CA MET A 251 20.17 71.57 13.49
C MET A 251 20.84 72.75 12.79
N ASP A 252 22.14 72.56 12.51
CA ASP A 252 22.89 73.53 11.74
C ASP A 252 22.37 73.61 10.30
N TYR A 253 22.78 74.67 9.62
CA TYR A 253 22.26 75.00 8.31
C TYR A 253 22.62 73.97 7.23
N LEU A 254 23.81 73.37 7.32
CA LEU A 254 24.27 72.35 6.36
C LEU A 254 23.42 71.09 6.50
N THR A 255 23.23 70.61 7.74
CA THR A 255 22.44 69.42 8.04
C THR A 255 20.98 69.59 7.60
N LYS A 256 20.39 70.79 7.79
CA LYS A 256 19.05 71.12 7.26
C LYS A 256 18.98 71.08 5.73
N GLY A 257 20.00 71.60 5.05
CA GLY A 257 20.10 71.54 3.59
C GLY A 257 20.19 70.12 3.06
N LEU A 258 21.01 69.27 3.69
CA LEU A 258 21.15 67.87 3.29
C LEU A 258 19.88 67.07 3.57
N LEU A 259 19.24 67.27 4.72
CA LEU A 259 17.95 66.67 5.06
C LEU A 259 16.88 67.06 4.03
N TYR A 260 16.76 68.35 3.70
CA TYR A 260 15.82 68.83 2.69
C TYR A 260 16.11 68.20 1.32
N ALA A 261 17.39 68.10 0.94
CA ALA A 261 17.80 67.53 -0.35
C ALA A 261 17.40 66.06 -0.49
N ILE A 262 17.67 65.22 0.50
CA ILE A 262 17.34 63.78 0.44
C ILE A 262 15.86 63.49 0.70
N ALA A 263 15.13 64.39 1.36
CA ALA A 263 13.70 64.23 1.62
C ALA A 263 12.83 64.66 0.42
N THR A 264 13.32 65.60 -0.40
CA THR A 264 12.54 66.19 -1.51
C THR A 264 13.06 65.84 -2.90
N GLY A 265 14.16 65.11 -3.01
CA GLY A 265 14.65 64.63 -4.30
C GLY A 265 15.47 63.36 -4.16
N ASP A 266 16.12 62.98 -5.26
CA ASP A 266 16.79 61.69 -5.38
C ASP A 266 18.15 61.64 -4.67
N GLU A 267 18.63 60.39 -4.52
CA GLU A 267 19.85 59.95 -3.85
C GLU A 267 21.05 60.93 -3.84
N PHE A 268 21.71 61.07 -2.68
CA PHE A 268 22.93 61.87 -2.54
C PHE A 268 24.16 60.97 -2.42
N LYS A 269 25.23 61.22 -3.18
CA LYS A 269 26.44 60.37 -3.18
C LYS A 269 27.61 61.04 -2.47
N THR A 270 28.27 60.31 -1.58
CA THR A 270 29.53 60.70 -0.94
C THR A 270 30.63 59.69 -1.27
N ARG A 271 31.84 60.16 -1.60
CA ARG A 271 33.02 59.32 -1.86
C ARG A 271 34.18 59.58 -0.91
N ASP A 272 34.96 58.55 -0.59
CA ASP A 272 36.10 58.63 0.33
C ASP A 272 37.44 58.99 -0.35
N ASP A 273 37.57 58.79 -1.66
CA ASP A 273 38.85 58.79 -2.39
C ASP A 273 39.19 60.09 -3.16
N ASP A 274 38.36 61.13 -3.06
CA ASP A 274 38.55 62.37 -3.80
C ASP A 274 39.39 63.39 -3.00
N SER A 275 40.55 63.77 -3.56
CA SER A 275 41.54 64.61 -2.88
C SER A 275 41.09 66.05 -2.56
N SER A 276 39.95 66.51 -3.08
CA SER A 276 39.34 67.78 -2.68
C SER A 276 38.57 67.72 -1.34
N TYR A 277 38.51 66.54 -0.70
CA TYR A 277 37.45 66.19 0.27
C TYR A 277 37.80 66.34 1.76
N LEU A 278 38.99 66.83 2.10
CA LEU A 278 39.38 66.95 3.52
C LEU A 278 38.65 68.05 4.31
N SER A 279 37.76 68.85 3.70
CA SER A 279 37.03 69.90 4.45
C SER A 279 35.54 70.10 4.10
N GLY A 280 35.09 69.75 2.88
CA GLY A 280 33.69 69.91 2.45
C GLY A 280 32.84 68.65 2.62
N ASN A 281 33.29 67.52 2.09
CA ASN A 281 32.55 66.27 2.17
C ASN A 281 32.68 65.54 3.51
N ALA A 282 33.76 65.76 4.27
CA ALA A 282 33.83 65.29 5.65
C ALA A 282 32.67 65.84 6.51
N LYS A 283 32.35 67.14 6.35
CA LYS A 283 31.21 67.78 7.04
C LYS A 283 29.85 67.28 6.54
N ASN A 284 29.73 67.00 5.23
CA ASN A 284 28.52 66.38 4.69
C ASN A 284 28.33 64.96 5.24
N LEU A 285 29.41 64.18 5.34
CA LEU A 285 29.38 62.83 5.88
C LEU A 285 29.02 62.83 7.37
N GLU A 286 29.60 63.74 8.16
CA GLU A 286 29.24 63.97 9.56
C GLU A 286 27.74 64.32 9.69
N ALA A 287 27.26 65.28 8.89
CA ALA A 287 25.85 65.65 8.86
C ALA A 287 24.92 64.49 8.44
N PHE A 288 25.32 63.65 7.49
CA PHE A 288 24.56 62.45 7.12
C PHE A 288 24.58 61.38 8.20
N GLN A 289 25.69 61.24 8.93
CA GLN A 289 25.77 60.35 10.09
C GLN A 289 24.85 60.83 11.22
N ASP A 290 24.78 62.14 11.46
CA ASP A 290 23.86 62.73 12.42
C ASP A 290 22.39 62.47 12.02
N LEU A 291 22.05 62.68 10.74
CA LEU A 291 20.72 62.38 10.21
C LEU A 291 20.39 60.88 10.27
N PHE A 292 21.37 60.00 10.06
CA PHE A 292 21.22 58.56 10.19
C PHE A 292 20.96 58.14 11.64
N GLN A 293 21.69 58.71 12.60
CA GLN A 293 21.45 58.48 14.03
C GLN A 293 20.07 58.98 14.48
N MET A 294 19.56 60.03 13.84
CA MET A 294 18.20 60.54 14.05
C MET A 294 17.14 59.79 13.23
N GLY A 295 17.48 58.72 12.50
CA GLY A 295 16.52 57.96 11.69
C GLY A 295 15.92 58.73 10.49
N LEU A 296 16.56 59.83 10.08
CA LEU A 296 16.11 60.71 8.99
C LEU A 296 16.77 60.40 7.65
N ALA A 297 17.92 59.72 7.69
CA ALA A 297 18.62 59.26 6.49
C ALA A 297 18.90 57.76 6.58
N ASN A 298 18.95 57.11 5.41
CA ASN A 298 19.49 55.77 5.21
C ASN A 298 20.61 55.84 4.18
N TYR A 299 21.44 54.79 4.09
CA TYR A 299 22.45 54.68 3.05
C TYR A 299 22.61 53.27 2.49
N GLU A 300 23.12 53.20 1.27
CA GLU A 300 23.58 52.00 0.60
C GLU A 300 25.06 52.13 0.22
N THR A 301 25.82 51.05 0.43
CA THR A 301 27.22 50.97 -0.01
C THR A 301 27.27 50.60 -1.50
N CYS A 302 27.64 51.56 -2.36
CA CYS A 302 27.73 51.34 -3.81
C CYS A 302 29.11 50.84 -4.25
N SER A 303 30.18 51.17 -3.51
CA SER A 303 31.52 50.62 -3.71
C SER A 303 32.33 50.73 -2.39
N MET A 304 33.59 50.28 -2.37
CA MET A 304 34.46 50.41 -1.17
C MET A 304 34.65 51.85 -0.70
N HIS A 305 34.43 52.84 -1.57
CA HIS A 305 34.66 54.25 -1.28
C HIS A 305 33.44 55.11 -1.62
N GLU A 306 32.25 54.54 -1.84
CA GLU A 306 31.07 55.31 -2.24
C GLU A 306 29.84 54.89 -1.43
N LEU A 307 29.26 55.87 -0.73
CA LEU A 307 27.99 55.74 -0.04
C LEU A 307 26.93 56.56 -0.79
N ARG A 308 25.73 56.00 -0.83
CA ARG A 308 24.56 56.62 -1.42
C ARG A 308 23.50 56.79 -0.33
N TRP A 309 23.07 58.03 -0.11
CA TRP A 309 22.19 58.45 0.97
C TRP A 309 20.79 58.75 0.46
N PHE A 310 19.78 58.40 1.25
CA PHE A 310 18.37 58.57 0.91
C PHE A 310 17.57 59.02 2.14
N GLY A 311 16.55 59.84 1.94
CA GLY A 311 15.64 60.25 3.00
C GLY A 311 14.70 59.12 3.43
N THR A 312 14.32 59.10 4.70
CA THR A 312 13.25 58.21 5.21
C THR A 312 11.87 58.84 5.04
N GLU A 313 10.80 58.06 5.19
CA GLU A 313 9.44 58.61 5.23
C GLU A 313 9.25 59.62 6.37
N LEU A 314 9.98 59.44 7.48
CA LEU A 314 10.00 60.37 8.60
C LEU A 314 10.63 61.71 8.19
N ALA A 315 11.73 61.68 7.44
CA ALA A 315 12.36 62.90 6.93
C ALA A 315 11.43 63.69 6.00
N ALA A 316 10.69 63.01 5.12
CA ALA A 316 9.72 63.65 4.25
C ALA A 316 8.60 64.35 5.05
N LYS A 317 8.01 63.66 6.03
CA LYS A 317 6.97 64.23 6.91
C LYS A 317 7.48 65.43 7.69
N LEU A 318 8.70 65.36 8.25
CA LEU A 318 9.27 66.44 9.03
C LEU A 318 9.58 67.69 8.20
N VAL A 319 10.05 67.53 6.95
CA VAL A 319 10.25 68.65 6.03
C VAL A 319 8.92 69.30 5.63
N GLU A 320 7.85 68.51 5.50
CA GLU A 320 6.50 69.00 5.22
C GLU A 320 5.92 69.78 6.41
N GLU A 321 5.97 69.20 7.62
CA GLU A 321 5.41 69.77 8.85
C GLU A 321 6.14 71.04 9.32
N HIS A 322 7.46 71.11 9.10
CA HIS A 322 8.32 72.22 9.54
C HIS A 322 8.91 73.02 8.37
N SER A 323 8.15 73.15 7.28
CA SER A 323 8.62 73.81 6.05
C SER A 323 9.16 75.24 6.25
N ASP A 324 8.74 75.94 7.30
CA ASP A 324 9.21 77.26 7.70
C ASP A 324 10.67 77.26 8.21
N LEU A 325 11.12 76.16 8.82
CA LEU A 325 12.49 75.99 9.33
C LEU A 325 13.52 75.70 8.23
N PHE A 326 13.06 75.30 7.04
CA PHE A 326 13.90 74.95 5.90
C PHE A 326 14.00 76.06 4.83
N GLY A 327 13.37 77.23 5.03
CA GLY A 327 13.22 78.25 3.98
C GLY A 327 14.47 78.57 3.16
N LYS A 328 15.58 78.96 3.81
CA LYS A 328 16.84 79.26 3.12
C LYS A 328 17.52 78.03 2.51
N ALA A 329 17.49 76.90 3.23
CA ALA A 329 18.08 75.64 2.79
C ALA A 329 17.38 75.11 1.53
N LYS A 330 16.05 75.25 1.47
CA LYS A 330 15.21 74.96 0.31
C LYS A 330 15.59 75.80 -0.90
N GLU A 331 15.73 77.12 -0.73
CA GLU A 331 16.09 78.03 -1.82
C GLU A 331 17.43 77.65 -2.45
N GLU A 332 18.43 77.34 -1.64
CA GLU A 332 19.77 76.95 -2.12
C GLU A 332 19.78 75.59 -2.82
N VAL A 333 19.12 74.58 -2.26
CA VAL A 333 19.04 73.25 -2.88
C VAL A 333 18.30 73.31 -4.23
N GLU A 334 17.20 74.05 -4.30
CA GLU A 334 16.45 74.24 -5.55
C GLU A 334 17.23 75.07 -6.58
N GLU A 335 18.06 76.03 -6.13
CA GLU A 335 18.95 76.78 -7.02
C GLU A 335 20.06 75.89 -7.60
N ILE A 336 20.66 75.00 -6.79
CA ILE A 336 21.65 74.01 -7.25
C ILE A 336 21.01 73.09 -8.29
N ARG A 337 19.85 72.49 -7.99
CA ARG A 337 19.11 71.63 -8.92
C ARG A 337 18.79 72.33 -10.24
N ARG A 338 18.40 73.62 -10.18
CA ARG A 338 18.13 74.42 -11.37
C ARG A 338 19.37 74.65 -12.23
N LYS A 339 20.55 74.81 -11.61
CA LYS A 339 21.83 74.96 -12.32
C LYS A 339 22.30 73.65 -12.94
N GLU A 340 22.11 72.53 -12.24
CA GLU A 340 22.49 71.20 -12.72
C GLU A 340 21.56 70.68 -13.82
N GLY A 341 20.26 70.95 -13.74
CA GLY A 341 19.29 70.57 -14.79
C GLY A 341 19.32 71.46 -16.04
N ALA A 342 20.09 72.55 -16.04
CA ALA A 342 20.28 73.44 -17.19
C ALA A 342 21.60 73.18 -17.95
N ALA A 343 22.46 72.29 -17.42
CA ALA A 343 23.68 71.80 -18.03
C ALA A 343 23.41 70.46 -18.73
#